data_AF-A0AAW3AP19-F1
#
_entry.id   AF-A0AAW3AP19-F1
#
_cell.length_a   1.000
_cell.length_b   1.000
_cell.length_c   1.000
_cell.angle_alpha   90.00
_cell.angle_beta   90.00
_cell.angle_gamma   90.00
#
_symmetry.space_group_name_H-M   'P 1'
#
loop_
_entity.id
_entity.type
_entity.pdbx_description
1 polymer ?
#
loop_
_entity_poly.entity_id
_entity_poly.type
_entity_poly.pdbx_seq_one_letter_code
_entity_poly.pdbx_strand_id
1 'polypeptide(L)'
;MNMVVKIIFKKALDEPENSKLYAGVCHSLALYEATVLRDGHKGERPQSQLRDAIIRTAQYEFRTLSQELSKMEDKSEEEHEYERSNVMRRKRSNMRFIGELYLCTALTHTTMFTIMDLTMRYSDGTGFPSSENIELLAALLSTIGDRLDKSHKTTLDSYFTSLENFNKKPDCTYPPRIRFKIMDLLDLRKCGWGSKPKPVKAALPPSHGKDKKYASAPPPKKGGRDQGNAAAAAVKSWRDAATAKAGTMAAPAPSAGKGLNGRGTSSGALAANTTALSTSAAVTSAAAAPAGAAFRGEASPPAPLVKFELRVASMFQEWVADRTNDVILQWVDQFNTCDRFFESESELCVAVAQEVIHSACTTTRKDAQRAAFSFLVVGLYMIDTEVFDGFASALASAIEDGLLEDVPKFGERFMSMLRLTSTEQETRADVYFDAANVLRLTYNRLESPDDYAVDTLMSFWDRVPLPSTDEENMIRMDLDVVYSMCNPEGAQEGLEKLLSRIIHSMLQMQLMDAEVLAEFLCLDVEEGLCAKVIADYKARVVK
;
A
#
# COMPACT_ATOMS: atom_id res chain seq x y z
N MET A 1 -27.52 -10.63 -9.03
CA MET A 1 -27.27 -10.37 -7.60
C MET A 1 -26.50 -11.48 -6.88
N ASN A 2 -27.09 -12.63 -6.50
CA ASN A 2 -26.41 -13.62 -5.64
C ASN A 2 -25.05 -14.11 -6.18
N MET A 3 -24.88 -14.28 -7.50
CA MET A 3 -23.62 -14.67 -8.11
C MET A 3 -22.51 -13.60 -7.95
N VAL A 4 -22.85 -12.32 -8.12
CA VAL A 4 -21.93 -11.19 -7.94
C VAL A 4 -21.41 -11.14 -6.51
N VAL A 5 -22.30 -11.27 -5.51
CA VAL A 5 -21.91 -11.32 -4.10
C VAL A 5 -20.97 -12.50 -3.83
N LYS A 6 -21.24 -13.68 -4.37
CA LYS A 6 -20.34 -14.85 -4.23
C LYS A 6 -18.96 -14.63 -4.85
N ILE A 7 -18.88 -13.98 -6.01
CA ILE A 7 -17.60 -13.63 -6.66
C ILE A 7 -16.81 -12.66 -5.78
N ILE A 8 -17.46 -11.60 -5.27
CA ILE A 8 -16.82 -10.63 -4.36
C ILE A 8 -16.34 -11.32 -3.08
N PHE A 9 -17.15 -12.20 -2.47
CA PHE A 9 -16.72 -12.97 -1.30
C PHE A 9 -15.54 -13.89 -1.60
N LYS A 10 -15.56 -14.64 -2.72
CA LYS A 10 -14.41 -15.47 -3.12
C LYS A 10 -13.14 -14.62 -3.23
N LYS A 11 -13.20 -13.52 -3.98
CA LYS A 11 -12.07 -12.59 -4.15
C LYS A 11 -11.60 -11.98 -2.83
N ALA A 12 -12.50 -11.57 -1.94
CA ALA A 12 -12.12 -11.05 -0.61
C ALA A 12 -11.49 -12.09 0.34
N LEU A 13 -11.77 -13.38 0.15
CA LEU A 13 -11.13 -14.46 0.89
C LEU A 13 -9.76 -14.85 0.30
N ASP A 14 -9.61 -14.72 -1.02
CA ASP A 14 -8.36 -14.99 -1.74
C ASP A 14 -7.36 -13.81 -1.58
N GLU A 15 -7.87 -12.57 -1.55
CA GLU A 15 -7.13 -11.30 -1.48
C GLU A 15 -7.51 -10.49 -0.21
N PRO A 16 -7.16 -10.95 1.01
CA PRO A 16 -7.63 -10.35 2.26
C PRO A 16 -7.20 -8.90 2.49
N GLU A 17 -6.09 -8.44 1.89
CA GLU A 17 -5.67 -7.03 1.95
C GLU A 17 -6.69 -6.09 1.30
N ASN A 18 -7.36 -6.57 0.23
CA ASN A 18 -8.37 -5.83 -0.53
C ASN A 18 -9.77 -5.85 0.14
N SER A 19 -9.91 -6.44 1.33
CA SER A 19 -11.18 -6.55 2.08
C SER A 19 -11.97 -5.23 2.17
N LYS A 20 -11.28 -4.11 2.41
CA LYS A 20 -11.89 -2.78 2.54
C LYS A 20 -12.44 -2.26 1.21
N LEU A 21 -11.71 -2.49 0.11
CA LEU A 21 -12.14 -2.14 -1.25
C LEU A 21 -13.42 -2.92 -1.62
N TYR A 22 -13.40 -4.24 -1.45
CA TYR A 22 -14.56 -5.09 -1.71
C TYR A 22 -15.78 -4.72 -0.84
N ALA A 23 -15.54 -4.30 0.40
CA ALA A 23 -16.62 -3.84 1.28
C ALA A 23 -17.21 -2.50 0.82
N GLY A 24 -16.37 -1.60 0.32
CA GLY A 24 -16.78 -0.36 -0.36
C GLY A 24 -17.62 -0.63 -1.60
N VAL A 25 -17.19 -1.55 -2.49
CA VAL A 25 -17.96 -1.98 -3.67
C VAL A 25 -19.32 -2.57 -3.26
N CYS A 26 -19.34 -3.47 -2.28
CA CYS A 26 -20.58 -4.02 -1.73
C CYS A 26 -21.54 -2.93 -1.20
N HIS A 27 -21.02 -1.91 -0.51
CA HIS A 27 -21.80 -0.79 -0.03
C HIS A 27 -22.35 0.07 -1.19
N SER A 28 -21.49 0.48 -2.11
CA SER A 28 -21.85 1.34 -3.25
C SER A 28 -22.91 0.70 -4.15
N LEU A 29 -22.76 -0.59 -4.47
CA LEU A 29 -23.75 -1.33 -5.26
C LEU A 29 -25.09 -1.49 -4.51
N ALA A 30 -25.06 -1.72 -3.19
CA ALA A 30 -26.28 -1.81 -2.39
C ALA A 30 -26.99 -0.46 -2.26
N LEU A 31 -26.23 0.63 -2.13
CA LEU A 31 -26.75 2.00 -2.12
C LEU A 31 -27.36 2.37 -3.47
N TYR A 32 -26.70 2.05 -4.57
CA TYR A 32 -27.20 2.26 -5.93
C TYR A 32 -28.53 1.52 -6.17
N GLU A 33 -28.62 0.23 -5.81
CA GLU A 33 -29.87 -0.55 -5.91
C GLU A 33 -30.98 -0.07 -4.95
N ALA A 34 -30.60 0.60 -3.85
CA ALA A 34 -31.53 1.18 -2.90
C ALA A 34 -32.06 2.57 -3.31
N THR A 35 -31.33 3.32 -4.16
CA THR A 35 -31.60 4.73 -4.45
C THR A 35 -31.90 5.04 -5.92
N VAL A 36 -31.31 4.30 -6.86
CA VAL A 36 -31.44 4.55 -8.31
C VAL A 36 -32.40 3.55 -8.99
N LEU A 37 -32.42 2.28 -8.54
CA LEU A 37 -33.23 1.22 -9.16
C LEU A 37 -34.65 1.08 -8.58
N ARG A 38 -35.04 1.92 -7.61
CA ARG A 38 -36.39 1.90 -7.02
C ARG A 38 -36.98 3.31 -7.02
N ASP A 39 -37.89 3.55 -7.96
CA ASP A 39 -38.75 4.73 -7.93
C ASP A 39 -39.61 4.75 -6.64
N GLY A 40 -39.82 5.95 -6.12
CA GLY A 40 -40.10 6.12 -4.69
C GLY A 40 -41.51 5.74 -4.23
N HIS A 41 -41.59 4.83 -3.25
CA HIS A 41 -42.69 4.82 -2.27
C HIS A 41 -42.28 5.64 -1.04
N LYS A 42 -42.84 6.86 -0.90
CA LYS A 42 -42.59 7.73 0.25
C LYS A 42 -43.12 7.09 1.55
N GLY A 43 -42.22 6.48 2.33
CA GLY A 43 -42.50 5.96 3.68
C GLY A 43 -41.89 4.61 4.01
N GLU A 44 -41.47 3.83 3.00
CA GLU A 44 -40.83 2.53 3.23
C GLU A 44 -39.31 2.64 3.42
N ARG A 45 -38.72 1.68 4.14
CA ARG A 45 -37.26 1.63 4.32
C ARG A 45 -36.60 1.14 3.01
N PRO A 46 -35.60 1.85 2.46
CA PRO A 46 -34.82 1.34 1.33
C PRO A 46 -34.03 0.09 1.72
N GLN A 47 -33.91 -0.93 0.86
CA GLN A 47 -33.59 -2.31 1.28
C GLN A 47 -32.07 -2.62 1.46
N SER A 48 -31.28 -3.15 0.51
CA SER A 48 -31.47 -3.58 -0.89
C SER A 48 -31.45 -5.12 -1.03
N GLN A 49 -31.87 -5.70 -2.15
CA GLN A 49 -31.78 -7.15 -2.38
C GLN A 49 -30.32 -7.65 -2.36
N LEU A 50 -29.39 -6.83 -2.85
CA LEU A 50 -27.95 -7.05 -2.76
C LEU A 50 -27.48 -6.99 -1.30
N ARG A 51 -27.94 -6.02 -0.49
CA ARG A 51 -27.61 -5.96 0.94
C ARG A 51 -28.07 -7.22 1.67
N ASP A 52 -29.30 -7.66 1.39
CA ASP A 52 -29.83 -8.92 1.94
C ASP A 52 -29.02 -10.13 1.47
N ALA A 53 -28.52 -10.13 0.22
CA ALA A 53 -27.63 -11.16 -0.29
C ALA A 53 -26.24 -11.14 0.38
N ILE A 54 -25.65 -9.96 0.61
CA ILE A 54 -24.39 -9.78 1.35
C ILE A 54 -24.53 -10.34 2.78
N ILE A 55 -25.62 -10.00 3.48
CA ILE A 55 -25.89 -10.51 4.84
C ILE A 55 -26.02 -12.04 4.84
N ARG A 56 -26.79 -12.61 3.90
CA ARG A 56 -26.94 -14.08 3.79
C ARG A 56 -25.62 -14.78 3.47
N THR A 57 -24.84 -14.25 2.54
CA THR A 57 -23.53 -14.82 2.15
C THR A 57 -22.53 -14.72 3.30
N ALA A 58 -22.41 -13.58 3.98
CA ALA A 58 -21.54 -13.43 5.15
C ALA A 58 -21.82 -14.49 6.24
N GLN A 59 -23.09 -14.70 6.57
CA GLN A 59 -23.49 -15.72 7.53
C GLN A 59 -23.30 -17.15 7.01
N TYR A 60 -23.44 -17.38 5.70
CA TYR A 60 -23.22 -18.68 5.08
C TYR A 60 -21.72 -19.04 5.12
N GLU A 61 -20.85 -18.21 4.52
CA GLU A 61 -19.39 -18.43 4.48
C GLU A 61 -18.81 -18.61 5.88
N PHE A 62 -19.23 -17.79 6.86
CA PHE A 62 -18.79 -17.93 8.24
C PHE A 62 -19.16 -19.28 8.86
N ARG A 63 -20.38 -19.79 8.62
CA ARG A 63 -20.81 -21.10 9.11
C ARG A 63 -20.12 -22.24 8.38
N THR A 64 -19.98 -22.15 7.06
CA THR A 64 -19.32 -23.18 6.22
C THR A 64 -17.86 -23.37 6.64
N LEU A 65 -17.06 -22.29 6.68
CA LEU A 65 -15.66 -22.34 7.11
C LEU A 65 -15.48 -22.79 8.57
N SER A 66 -16.48 -22.53 9.43
CA SER A 66 -16.45 -23.03 10.81
C SER A 66 -16.77 -24.53 10.90
N GLN A 67 -17.62 -25.05 10.01
CA GLN A 67 -17.95 -26.48 9.94
C GLN A 67 -16.91 -27.33 9.20
N GLU A 68 -16.17 -26.75 8.25
CA GLU A 68 -15.07 -27.45 7.55
C GLU A 68 -14.02 -27.91 8.56
N LEU A 69 -13.63 -27.05 9.50
CA LEU A 69 -12.68 -27.37 10.57
C LEU A 69 -13.16 -28.49 11.49
N SER A 70 -14.43 -28.48 11.91
CA SER A 70 -14.98 -29.54 12.77
C SER A 70 -15.17 -30.88 12.05
N LYS A 71 -15.05 -30.93 10.72
CA LYS A 71 -15.14 -32.15 9.91
C LYS A 71 -13.77 -32.73 9.52
N MET A 72 -12.68 -32.08 9.94
CA MET A 72 -11.32 -32.52 9.61
C MET A 72 -10.71 -33.49 10.63
N GLU A 73 -11.37 -33.72 11.76
CA GLU A 73 -10.88 -34.56 12.87
C GLU A 73 -10.81 -36.07 12.55
N ASP A 74 -11.26 -36.51 11.36
CA ASP A 74 -11.33 -37.92 10.91
C ASP A 74 -10.32 -38.29 9.79
N LYS A 75 -9.21 -37.55 9.59
CA LYS A 75 -8.24 -37.78 8.48
C LYS A 75 -6.77 -37.89 8.90
N SER A 76 -5.94 -38.44 7.99
CA SER A 76 -4.52 -38.77 8.18
C SER A 76 -3.62 -37.55 8.44
N GLU A 77 -2.59 -37.70 9.28
CA GLU A 77 -1.83 -36.61 9.92
C GLU A 77 -1.15 -35.62 8.96
N GLU A 78 -0.46 -36.06 7.90
CA GLU A 78 0.35 -35.16 7.06
C GLU A 78 -0.49 -34.31 6.08
N GLU A 79 -1.51 -34.89 5.44
CA GLU A 79 -2.41 -34.16 4.53
C GLU A 79 -3.34 -33.20 5.30
N HIS A 80 -3.62 -33.52 6.57
CA HIS A 80 -4.46 -32.74 7.46
C HIS A 80 -3.85 -31.37 7.84
N GLU A 81 -2.53 -31.24 8.02
CA GLU A 81 -1.93 -29.98 8.46
C GLU A 81 -1.97 -28.88 7.37
N TYR A 82 -1.71 -29.24 6.11
CA TYR A 82 -1.81 -28.30 4.99
C TYR A 82 -3.25 -27.80 4.79
N GLU A 83 -4.24 -28.71 4.77
CA GLU A 83 -5.63 -28.33 4.58
C GLU A 83 -6.19 -27.54 5.77
N ARG A 84 -5.83 -27.92 7.02
CA ARG A 84 -6.19 -27.14 8.21
C ARG A 84 -5.61 -25.73 8.15
N SER A 85 -4.36 -25.58 7.73
CA SER A 85 -3.72 -24.27 7.53
C SER A 85 -4.43 -23.44 6.46
N ASN A 86 -4.82 -24.08 5.35
CA ASN A 86 -5.56 -23.48 4.25
C ASN A 86 -6.94 -22.95 4.70
N VAL A 87 -7.73 -23.77 5.41
CA VAL A 87 -9.03 -23.34 5.95
C VAL A 87 -8.87 -22.27 7.03
N MET A 88 -7.85 -22.34 7.89
CA MET A 88 -7.57 -21.27 8.86
C MET A 88 -7.21 -19.94 8.19
N ARG A 89 -6.44 -19.96 7.09
CA ARG A 89 -6.17 -18.76 6.27
C ARG A 89 -7.47 -18.17 5.73
N ARG A 90 -8.35 -19.00 5.15
CA ARG A 90 -9.65 -18.55 4.61
C ARG A 90 -10.59 -18.04 5.69
N LYS A 91 -10.65 -18.69 6.87
CA LYS A 91 -11.44 -18.25 8.03
C LYS A 91 -10.96 -16.91 8.60
N ARG A 92 -9.65 -16.68 8.64
CA ARG A 92 -9.04 -15.38 9.02
C ARG A 92 -9.38 -14.28 8.01
N SER A 93 -9.25 -14.57 6.71
CA SER A 93 -9.60 -13.66 5.61
C SER A 93 -11.08 -13.28 5.63
N ASN A 94 -11.97 -14.26 5.78
CA ASN A 94 -13.41 -14.04 5.92
C ASN A 94 -13.76 -13.18 7.15
N MET A 95 -13.11 -13.41 8.29
CA MET A 95 -13.35 -12.59 9.49
C MET A 95 -12.94 -11.12 9.30
N ARG A 96 -11.80 -10.87 8.64
CA ARG A 96 -11.35 -9.52 8.24
C ARG A 96 -12.39 -8.84 7.34
N PHE A 97 -12.82 -9.54 6.28
CA PHE A 97 -13.80 -9.01 5.33
C PHE A 97 -15.16 -8.71 5.96
N ILE A 98 -15.65 -9.58 6.86
CA ILE A 98 -16.86 -9.36 7.65
C ILE A 98 -16.74 -8.10 8.54
N GLY A 99 -15.56 -7.84 9.11
CA GLY A 99 -15.26 -6.61 9.84
C GLY A 99 -15.41 -5.37 8.96
N GLU A 100 -14.76 -5.37 7.78
CA GLU A 100 -14.82 -4.26 6.82
C GLU A 100 -16.25 -4.00 6.30
N LEU A 101 -17.02 -5.05 6.00
CA LEU A 101 -18.43 -4.93 5.60
C LEU A 101 -19.31 -4.31 6.69
N TYR A 102 -18.97 -4.48 7.97
CA TYR A 102 -19.64 -3.79 9.08
C TYR A 102 -19.18 -2.33 9.23
N LEU A 103 -17.89 -2.04 9.01
CA LEU A 103 -17.39 -0.66 8.94
C LEU A 103 -17.99 0.13 7.77
N CYS A 104 -18.22 -0.51 6.63
CA CYS A 104 -18.95 0.06 5.49
C CYS A 104 -20.48 0.03 5.66
N THR A 105 -21.02 -0.35 6.83
CA THR A 105 -22.47 -0.43 7.14
C THR A 105 -23.29 -1.39 6.26
N ALA A 106 -22.65 -2.20 5.41
CA ALA A 106 -23.32 -3.22 4.60
C ALA A 106 -23.96 -4.28 5.49
N LEU A 107 -23.26 -4.72 6.54
CA LEU A 107 -23.79 -5.61 7.59
C LEU A 107 -24.47 -4.84 8.73
N THR A 108 -25.42 -5.52 9.37
CA THR A 108 -26.12 -5.03 10.57
C THR A 108 -25.40 -5.46 11.86
N HIS A 109 -25.65 -4.76 12.96
CA HIS A 109 -25.17 -5.18 14.29
C HIS A 109 -25.72 -6.57 14.68
N THR A 110 -26.96 -6.90 14.29
CA THR A 110 -27.57 -8.22 14.54
C THR A 110 -26.77 -9.34 13.87
N THR A 111 -26.36 -9.14 12.61
CA THR A 111 -25.49 -10.09 11.89
C THR A 111 -24.14 -10.22 12.58
N MET A 112 -23.55 -9.11 13.02
CA MET A 112 -22.25 -9.10 13.70
C MET A 112 -22.31 -9.86 15.04
N PHE A 113 -23.29 -9.57 15.89
CA PHE A 113 -23.47 -10.30 17.16
C PHE A 113 -23.73 -11.79 16.95
N THR A 114 -24.47 -12.17 15.90
CA THR A 114 -24.67 -13.59 15.55
C THR A 114 -23.33 -14.29 15.23
N ILE A 115 -22.41 -13.60 14.55
CA ILE A 115 -21.07 -14.11 14.21
C ILE A 115 -20.18 -14.16 15.46
N MET A 116 -20.24 -13.14 16.32
CA MET A 116 -19.54 -13.13 17.61
C MET A 116 -20.03 -14.25 18.54
N ASP A 117 -21.35 -14.46 18.65
CA ASP A 117 -21.96 -15.55 19.42
C ASP A 117 -21.51 -16.92 18.93
N LEU A 118 -21.50 -17.14 17.60
CA LEU A 118 -20.99 -18.37 17.01
C LEU A 118 -19.50 -18.59 17.28
N THR A 119 -18.69 -17.51 17.24
CA THR A 119 -17.25 -17.55 17.56
C THR A 119 -17.01 -17.87 19.05
N MET A 120 -17.86 -17.34 19.92
CA MET A 120 -17.82 -17.52 21.38
C MET A 120 -18.48 -18.82 21.88
N ARG A 121 -18.94 -19.71 20.99
CA ARG A 121 -19.40 -21.04 21.40
C ARG A 121 -18.23 -21.85 21.95
N TYR A 122 -18.51 -22.62 22.99
CA TYR A 122 -17.55 -23.58 23.54
C TYR A 122 -17.19 -24.63 22.50
N SER A 123 -15.93 -25.06 22.47
CA SER A 123 -15.57 -26.31 21.81
C SER A 123 -16.16 -27.47 22.61
N ASP A 124 -16.48 -28.58 21.93
CA ASP A 124 -17.06 -29.73 22.58
C ASP A 124 -16.15 -30.24 23.71
N GLY A 125 -16.76 -30.53 24.86
CA GLY A 125 -16.09 -31.07 26.06
C GLY A 125 -15.30 -30.08 26.93
N THR A 126 -14.93 -28.88 26.49
CA THR A 126 -13.98 -28.02 27.26
C THR A 126 -14.63 -26.93 28.11
N GLY A 127 -15.79 -26.40 27.71
CA GLY A 127 -16.39 -25.23 28.36
C GLY A 127 -15.67 -23.89 28.11
N PHE A 128 -14.81 -23.84 27.08
CA PHE A 128 -14.12 -22.67 26.56
C PHE A 128 -14.21 -22.64 25.01
N PRO A 129 -14.26 -21.46 24.35
CA PRO A 129 -14.08 -21.38 22.90
C PRO A 129 -12.70 -21.89 22.45
N SER A 130 -12.52 -22.30 21.19
CA SER A 130 -11.18 -22.70 20.71
C SER A 130 -10.18 -21.53 20.72
N SER A 131 -8.89 -21.85 20.87
CA SER A 131 -7.81 -20.85 20.81
C SER A 131 -7.85 -20.02 19.52
N GLU A 132 -8.15 -20.65 18.37
CA GLU A 132 -8.23 -19.97 17.08
C GLU A 132 -9.46 -19.03 17.02
N ASN A 133 -10.59 -19.42 17.61
CA ASN A 133 -11.77 -18.55 17.70
C ASN A 133 -11.48 -17.30 18.56
N ILE A 134 -10.71 -17.41 19.64
CA ILE A 134 -10.30 -16.25 20.44
C ILE A 134 -9.39 -15.30 19.64
N GLU A 135 -8.46 -15.82 18.84
CA GLU A 135 -7.65 -14.98 17.93
C GLU A 135 -8.52 -14.25 16.91
N LEU A 136 -9.46 -14.94 16.27
CA LEU A 136 -10.36 -14.36 15.26
C LEU A 136 -11.27 -13.29 15.86
N LEU A 137 -11.79 -13.53 17.07
CA LEU A 137 -12.59 -12.55 17.79
C LEU A 137 -11.76 -11.33 18.21
N ALA A 138 -10.52 -11.52 18.67
CA ALA A 138 -9.64 -10.42 19.06
C ALA A 138 -9.23 -9.56 17.86
N ALA A 139 -8.93 -10.19 16.72
CA ALA A 139 -8.67 -9.49 15.46
C ALA A 139 -9.89 -8.68 15.01
N LEU A 140 -11.08 -9.30 14.96
CA LEU A 140 -12.34 -8.63 14.62
C LEU A 140 -12.60 -7.42 15.53
N LEU A 141 -12.54 -7.61 16.85
CA LEU A 141 -12.83 -6.56 17.83
C LEU A 141 -11.77 -5.46 17.86
N SER A 142 -10.52 -5.72 17.48
CA SER A 142 -9.53 -4.65 17.29
C SER A 142 -9.92 -3.70 16.15
N THR A 143 -10.55 -4.22 15.10
CA THR A 143 -11.03 -3.44 13.93
C THR A 143 -12.37 -2.75 14.18
N ILE A 144 -13.37 -3.44 14.76
CA ILE A 144 -14.75 -2.92 14.86
C ILE A 144 -15.17 -2.48 16.28
N GLY A 145 -14.33 -2.72 17.28
CA GLY A 145 -14.69 -2.59 18.69
C GLY A 145 -15.07 -1.18 19.11
N ASP A 146 -14.34 -0.16 18.64
CA ASP A 146 -14.66 1.25 18.89
C ASP A 146 -16.08 1.62 18.40
N ARG A 147 -16.47 1.14 17.22
CA ARG A 147 -17.81 1.37 16.67
C ARG A 147 -18.87 0.66 17.51
N LEU A 148 -18.65 -0.61 17.87
CA LEU A 148 -19.57 -1.39 18.70
C LEU A 148 -19.71 -0.81 20.12
N ASP A 149 -18.63 -0.32 20.73
CA ASP A 149 -18.67 0.25 22.08
C ASP A 149 -19.40 1.61 22.11
N LYS A 150 -19.33 2.38 21.01
CA LYS A 150 -20.10 3.63 20.83
C LYS A 150 -21.59 3.39 20.60
N SER A 151 -22.00 2.32 19.93
CA SER A 151 -23.40 2.10 19.53
C SER A 151 -24.16 1.04 20.35
N HIS A 152 -23.45 0.06 20.92
CA HIS A 152 -24.02 -1.13 21.59
C HIS A 152 -23.20 -1.56 22.82
N LYS A 153 -22.76 -0.58 23.63
CA LYS A 153 -21.90 -0.79 24.81
C LYS A 153 -22.29 -1.96 25.70
N THR A 154 -23.56 -2.02 26.12
CA THR A 154 -24.08 -3.03 27.05
C THR A 154 -24.00 -4.45 26.51
N THR A 155 -24.20 -4.63 25.21
CA THR A 155 -24.00 -5.92 24.53
C THR A 155 -22.52 -6.25 24.43
N LEU A 156 -21.65 -5.27 24.17
CA LEU A 156 -20.21 -5.51 24.15
C LEU A 156 -19.63 -5.81 25.55
N ASP A 157 -20.23 -5.28 26.61
CA ASP A 157 -19.86 -5.57 28.01
C ASP A 157 -20.04 -7.06 28.37
N SER A 158 -21.06 -7.75 27.85
CA SER A 158 -21.26 -9.18 28.14
C SER A 158 -20.19 -10.07 27.50
N TYR A 159 -19.75 -9.77 26.27
CA TYR A 159 -18.64 -10.47 25.63
C TYR A 159 -17.32 -10.24 26.38
N PHE A 160 -17.03 -9.00 26.78
CA PHE A 160 -15.82 -8.67 27.54
C PHE A 160 -15.82 -9.30 28.95
N THR A 161 -16.98 -9.35 29.60
CA THR A 161 -17.17 -10.09 30.87
C THR A 161 -16.91 -11.59 30.68
N SER A 162 -17.38 -12.17 29.57
CA SER A 162 -17.15 -13.59 29.26
C SER A 162 -15.66 -13.89 29.01
N LEU A 163 -14.98 -13.04 28.23
CA LEU A 163 -13.53 -13.12 28.00
C LEU A 163 -12.72 -13.00 29.29
N GLU A 164 -13.09 -12.07 30.17
CA GLU A 164 -12.43 -11.91 31.48
C GLU A 164 -12.66 -13.15 32.36
N ASN A 165 -13.88 -13.70 32.38
CA ASN A 165 -14.21 -14.93 33.10
C ASN A 165 -13.39 -16.13 32.59
N PHE A 166 -13.16 -16.26 31.28
CA PHE A 166 -12.33 -17.34 30.74
C PHE A 166 -10.89 -17.30 31.25
N ASN A 167 -10.32 -16.12 31.45
CA ASN A 167 -8.95 -15.96 31.96
C ASN A 167 -8.85 -16.09 33.51
N LYS A 168 -9.99 -15.95 34.21
CA LYS A 168 -10.12 -16.05 35.68
C LYS A 168 -10.47 -17.46 36.19
N LYS A 169 -11.09 -18.33 35.37
CA LYS A 169 -11.40 -19.71 35.75
C LYS A 169 -10.11 -20.47 36.13
N PRO A 170 -10.08 -21.23 37.24
CA PRO A 170 -8.87 -21.97 37.65
C PRO A 170 -8.49 -23.09 36.68
N ASP A 171 -9.50 -23.68 36.03
CA ASP A 171 -9.46 -24.73 35.01
C ASP A 171 -9.32 -24.16 33.57
N CYS A 172 -8.75 -22.96 33.42
CA CYS A 172 -8.47 -22.34 32.12
C CYS A 172 -7.49 -23.18 31.28
N THR A 173 -7.96 -23.74 30.17
CA THR A 173 -7.17 -24.58 29.25
C THR A 173 -6.33 -23.79 28.25
N TYR A 174 -6.41 -22.45 28.23
CA TYR A 174 -5.73 -21.63 27.24
C TYR A 174 -4.22 -21.55 27.46
N PRO A 175 -3.40 -21.72 26.39
CA PRO A 175 -1.97 -21.49 26.47
C PRO A 175 -1.68 -19.99 26.74
N PRO A 176 -0.52 -19.64 27.35
CA PRO A 176 -0.21 -18.27 27.75
C PRO A 176 -0.41 -17.23 26.65
N ARG A 177 -0.05 -17.56 25.40
CA ARG A 177 -0.24 -16.70 24.21
C ARG A 177 -1.69 -16.22 24.01
N ILE A 178 -2.66 -17.10 24.24
CA ILE A 178 -4.10 -16.77 24.12
C ILE A 178 -4.59 -15.99 25.33
N ARG A 179 -4.08 -16.30 26.52
CA ARG A 179 -4.37 -15.53 27.75
C ARG A 179 -3.87 -14.09 27.64
N PHE A 180 -2.65 -13.89 27.12
CA PHE A 180 -2.14 -12.56 26.77
C PHE A 180 -3.01 -11.90 25.69
N LYS A 181 -3.41 -12.61 24.62
CA LYS A 181 -4.29 -12.06 23.59
C LYS A 181 -5.64 -11.54 24.14
N ILE A 182 -6.21 -12.23 25.13
CA ILE A 182 -7.39 -11.76 25.86
C ILE A 182 -7.07 -10.49 26.66
N MET A 183 -5.95 -10.46 27.39
CA MET A 183 -5.53 -9.29 28.17
C MET A 183 -5.27 -8.06 27.30
N ASP A 184 -4.54 -8.21 26.19
CA ASP A 184 -4.30 -7.16 25.18
C ASP A 184 -5.62 -6.51 24.74
N LEU A 185 -6.64 -7.33 24.46
CA LEU A 185 -7.95 -6.87 24.00
C LEU A 185 -8.75 -6.18 25.11
N LEU A 186 -8.73 -6.73 26.34
CA LEU A 186 -9.35 -6.09 27.51
C LEU A 186 -8.73 -4.71 27.76
N ASP A 187 -7.41 -4.59 27.64
CA ASP A 187 -6.68 -3.35 27.88
C ASP A 187 -6.82 -2.34 26.72
N LEU A 188 -6.88 -2.81 25.46
CA LEU A 188 -7.22 -1.98 24.29
C LEU A 188 -8.56 -1.26 24.50
N ARG A 189 -9.59 -1.97 24.98
CA ARG A 189 -10.89 -1.37 25.29
C ARG A 189 -10.83 -0.38 26.46
N LYS A 190 -10.11 -0.72 27.55
CA LYS A 190 -9.90 0.22 28.69
C LYS A 190 -9.20 1.50 28.25
N CYS A 191 -8.27 1.41 27.29
CA CYS A 191 -7.56 2.54 26.71
C CYS A 191 -8.37 3.31 25.64
N GLY A 192 -9.67 3.03 25.49
CA GLY A 192 -10.52 3.75 24.53
C GLY A 192 -10.19 3.43 23.07
N TRP A 193 -9.80 2.19 22.79
CA TRP A 193 -9.54 1.66 21.45
C TRP A 193 -8.45 2.43 20.67
N GLY A 194 -7.46 3.00 21.38
CA GLY A 194 -6.38 3.78 20.76
C GLY A 194 -6.79 5.18 20.28
N SER A 195 -8.01 5.64 20.58
CA SER A 195 -8.42 7.01 20.26
C SER A 195 -7.53 8.04 20.97
N LYS A 196 -6.82 8.88 20.20
CA LYS A 196 -6.08 10.04 20.74
C LYS A 196 -7.02 10.83 21.68
N PRO A 197 -6.66 11.09 22.95
CA PRO A 197 -7.54 11.78 23.87
C PRO A 197 -7.85 13.17 23.32
N LYS A 198 -9.15 13.48 23.14
CA LYS A 198 -9.58 14.83 22.77
C LYS A 198 -8.99 15.80 23.80
N PRO A 199 -8.29 16.87 23.38
CA PRO A 199 -7.78 17.86 24.33
C PRO A 199 -8.97 18.42 25.10
N VAL A 200 -9.01 18.13 26.41
CA VAL A 200 -10.01 18.70 27.30
C VAL A 200 -9.85 20.20 27.22
N LYS A 201 -10.89 20.92 26.78
CA LYS A 201 -10.88 22.38 26.76
C LYS A 201 -10.58 22.85 28.18
N ALA A 202 -9.40 23.42 28.39
CA ALA A 202 -9.00 23.94 29.69
C ALA A 202 -9.99 25.04 30.08
N ALA A 203 -10.78 24.79 31.12
CA ALA A 203 -11.58 25.83 31.73
C ALA A 203 -10.62 26.91 32.26
N LEU A 204 -10.82 28.16 31.84
CA LEU A 204 -9.95 29.26 32.30
C LEU A 204 -10.05 29.40 33.83
N PRO A 205 -8.94 29.65 34.53
CA PRO A 205 -8.97 29.94 35.95
C PRO A 205 -9.64 31.30 36.20
N PRO A 206 -10.51 31.44 37.23
CA PRO A 206 -11.15 32.71 37.55
C PRO A 206 -10.15 33.70 38.16
N SER A 207 -10.17 34.94 37.66
CA SER A 207 -9.38 36.05 38.23
C SER A 207 -9.92 36.50 39.59
N HIS A 208 -9.04 36.76 40.56
CA HIS A 208 -9.43 37.18 41.91
C HIS A 208 -9.86 38.66 42.00
N GLY A 209 -10.95 38.91 42.74
CA GLY A 209 -11.38 40.22 43.18
C GLY A 209 -11.91 40.20 44.63
N LYS A 210 -10.99 40.46 45.58
CA LYS A 210 -11.15 40.99 46.97
C LYS A 210 -12.53 40.86 47.65
N ASP A 211 -12.58 40.23 48.84
CA ASP A 211 -12.55 41.00 50.11
C ASP A 211 -12.32 40.15 51.39
N LYS A 212 -12.14 40.84 52.54
CA LYS A 212 -11.51 40.38 53.81
C LYS A 212 -12.39 39.53 54.76
N LYS A 213 -11.75 38.62 55.54
CA LYS A 213 -11.61 38.70 57.02
C LYS A 213 -10.84 37.51 57.68
N TYR A 214 -9.90 37.85 58.57
CA TYR A 214 -9.56 37.27 59.91
C TYR A 214 -10.04 35.85 60.30
N ALA A 215 -9.29 34.98 61.03
CA ALA A 215 -8.03 35.17 61.79
C ALA A 215 -7.24 33.87 62.11
N SER A 216 -5.99 34.07 62.59
CA SER A 216 -5.20 33.28 63.57
C SER A 216 -4.77 31.82 63.30
N ALA A 217 -3.44 31.64 63.19
CA ALA A 217 -2.68 30.46 63.66
C ALA A 217 -2.17 30.74 65.12
N PRO A 218 -1.43 29.86 65.86
CA PRO A 218 -0.11 29.32 65.45
C PRO A 218 0.15 27.85 66.01
N PRO A 219 1.39 27.32 66.24
CA PRO A 219 1.79 26.04 65.60
C PRO A 219 2.40 25.00 66.61
N PRO A 220 3.54 24.31 66.35
CA PRO A 220 3.64 22.98 65.72
C PRO A 220 4.26 21.89 66.63
N LYS A 221 4.15 20.59 66.28
CA LYS A 221 5.06 19.54 66.80
C LYS A 221 5.42 18.45 65.78
N LYS A 222 6.66 17.93 65.90
CA LYS A 222 7.24 16.81 65.13
C LYS A 222 6.98 15.45 65.80
N GLY A 223 7.07 14.38 65.00
CA GLY A 223 7.06 12.97 65.42
C GLY A 223 5.84 12.22 64.86
N GLY A 224 5.91 10.95 64.46
CA GLY A 224 7.08 10.07 64.30
C GLY A 224 6.65 8.60 64.19
N ARG A 225 7.09 7.92 63.11
CA ARG A 225 7.04 6.46 62.85
C ARG A 225 5.70 5.70 62.70
N ASP A 226 5.66 5.00 61.56
CA ASP A 226 5.33 3.58 61.36
C ASP A 226 3.92 3.07 60.95
N GLN A 227 3.98 2.26 59.87
CA GLN A 227 3.13 1.13 59.44
C GLN A 227 1.69 1.35 58.94
N GLY A 228 1.40 0.77 57.76
CA GLY A 228 0.03 0.46 57.29
C GLY A 228 -0.16 0.48 55.77
N ASN A 229 -0.25 -0.70 55.15
CA ASN A 229 -0.57 -0.99 53.73
C ASN A 229 -1.56 -0.03 53.03
N ALA A 230 -1.32 0.26 51.73
CA ALA A 230 -2.26 -0.07 50.64
C ALA A 230 -1.70 0.26 49.23
N ALA A 231 -2.25 -0.43 48.23
CA ALA A 231 -1.93 -0.37 46.81
C ALA A 231 -2.09 1.01 46.13
N ALA A 232 -1.25 1.28 45.12
CA ALA A 232 -1.67 1.76 43.81
C ALA A 232 -0.50 1.71 42.80
N ALA A 233 -0.74 1.20 41.59
CA ALA A 233 0.20 1.35 40.49
C ALA A 233 0.13 2.78 39.93
N ALA A 234 1.29 3.39 39.65
CA ALA A 234 1.37 4.63 38.89
C ALA A 234 2.65 4.64 38.04
N VAL A 235 2.48 4.37 36.74
CA VAL A 235 3.51 4.55 35.72
C VAL A 235 3.95 6.02 35.72
N LYS A 236 5.26 6.27 35.80
CA LYS A 236 5.84 7.58 35.48
C LYS A 236 6.72 7.48 34.24
N SER A 237 6.37 8.26 33.23
CA SER A 237 7.16 8.47 32.02
C SER A 237 8.47 9.17 32.35
N TRP A 238 9.56 8.75 31.69
CA TRP A 238 10.93 9.26 31.91
C TRP A 238 11.44 10.18 30.78
N ARG A 239 10.54 10.78 30.00
CA ARG A 239 10.91 11.91 29.12
C ARG A 239 10.86 13.21 29.92
N ASP A 240 12.01 13.60 30.46
CA ASP A 240 12.71 14.85 30.10
C ASP A 240 13.70 15.26 31.19
N ALA A 241 14.99 14.99 30.95
CA ALA A 241 16.09 15.55 31.73
C ALA A 241 17.33 15.80 30.85
N ALA A 242 17.82 17.04 30.91
CA ALA A 242 19.14 17.51 30.49
C ALA A 242 19.48 17.56 28.98
N THR A 243 19.35 18.77 28.43
CA THR A 243 20.43 19.33 27.60
C THR A 243 21.52 19.97 28.48
N ALA A 244 22.74 20.07 27.92
CA ALA A 244 23.90 20.89 28.33
C ALA A 244 24.99 20.32 29.29
N LYS A 245 26.21 20.26 28.68
CA LYS A 245 27.58 20.40 29.22
C LYS A 245 28.29 19.28 30.01
N ALA A 246 29.02 18.47 29.22
CA ALA A 246 30.49 18.38 29.16
C ALA A 246 31.34 18.01 30.40
N GLY A 247 32.18 16.97 30.24
CA GLY A 247 33.35 16.75 31.11
C GLY A 247 34.00 15.35 31.05
N THR A 248 34.83 15.10 30.03
CA THR A 248 36.00 14.17 30.02
C THR A 248 35.95 12.80 30.73
N MET A 249 36.22 11.73 29.97
CA MET A 249 37.45 10.92 30.08
C MET A 249 37.61 10.06 28.82
N ALA A 250 38.85 9.74 28.45
CA ALA A 250 39.19 9.14 27.14
C ALA A 250 39.38 7.62 27.17
N ALA A 251 39.27 6.98 25.99
CA ALA A 251 39.86 5.67 25.69
C ALA A 251 40.52 5.72 24.29
N PRO A 252 41.77 5.27 24.12
CA PRO A 252 42.54 5.51 22.89
C PRO A 252 42.53 4.36 21.86
N ALA A 253 43.01 4.73 20.68
CA ALA A 253 43.23 3.98 19.43
C ALA A 253 43.83 2.54 19.50
N PRO A 254 43.71 1.78 18.40
CA PRO A 254 44.71 0.77 18.03
C PRO A 254 45.86 1.41 17.24
N SER A 255 47.11 1.19 17.67
CA SER A 255 48.32 1.65 16.97
C SER A 255 49.16 0.49 16.42
N ALA A 256 49.61 0.65 15.18
CA ALA A 256 50.88 0.17 14.61
C ALA A 256 51.29 -1.32 14.73
N GLY A 257 51.36 -1.99 13.57
CA GLY A 257 52.25 -3.12 13.29
C GLY A 257 53.19 -2.77 12.12
N LYS A 258 54.50 -3.03 12.25
CA LYS A 258 55.54 -2.58 11.30
C LYS A 258 55.64 -3.46 10.03
N GLY A 259 56.01 -2.85 8.90
CA GLY A 259 56.50 -3.54 7.70
C GLY A 259 57.20 -2.58 6.72
N LEU A 260 58.51 -2.73 6.52
CA LEU A 260 59.33 -1.93 5.59
C LEU A 260 58.92 -2.19 4.11
N ASN A 261 59.11 -1.32 3.10
CA ASN A 261 60.38 -0.69 2.71
C ASN A 261 60.21 0.27 1.49
N GLY A 262 60.97 1.38 1.44
CA GLY A 262 61.60 1.89 0.20
C GLY A 262 60.89 2.90 -0.76
N ARG A 263 61.48 4.11 -0.86
CA ARG A 263 61.82 4.85 -2.11
C ARG A 263 60.66 5.41 -2.98
N GLY A 264 60.55 6.71 -3.29
CA GLY A 264 61.33 7.92 -2.95
C GLY A 264 60.80 9.16 -3.74
N THR A 265 61.47 10.32 -3.62
CA THR A 265 61.38 11.55 -4.49
C THR A 265 59.98 12.23 -4.63
N SER A 266 59.73 13.41 -4.02
CA SER A 266 59.97 14.79 -4.55
C SER A 266 59.22 15.08 -5.87
N SER A 267 58.46 16.17 -6.05
CA SER A 267 58.59 17.56 -5.55
C SER A 267 57.18 18.21 -5.42
N GLY A 268 56.92 19.23 -4.60
CA GLY A 268 57.36 20.63 -4.77
C GLY A 268 56.38 21.40 -5.68
N ALA A 269 55.53 22.28 -5.13
CA ALA A 269 55.74 23.75 -5.12
C ALA A 269 55.23 24.42 -6.43
N LEU A 270 54.54 25.57 -6.51
CA LEU A 270 54.10 26.65 -5.60
C LEU A 270 52.69 27.11 -6.07
N ALA A 271 51.81 27.74 -5.27
CA ALA A 271 51.71 29.20 -5.02
C ALA A 271 51.79 30.10 -6.29
N ALA A 272 51.04 31.20 -6.46
CA ALA A 272 50.12 31.88 -5.56
C ALA A 272 49.11 32.78 -6.33
N ASN A 273 47.86 32.84 -5.85
CA ASN A 273 47.22 34.04 -5.31
C ASN A 273 47.33 35.40 -6.04
N THR A 274 46.21 35.86 -6.64
CA THR A 274 45.70 37.26 -6.67
C THR A 274 44.21 37.19 -7.09
N THR A 275 43.19 37.56 -6.32
CA THR A 275 42.72 38.93 -5.96
C THR A 275 42.71 39.88 -7.18
N ALA A 276 41.64 40.61 -7.53
CA ALA A 276 40.52 41.10 -6.73
C ALA A 276 39.29 41.46 -7.61
N LEU A 277 38.15 41.74 -6.93
CA LEU A 277 37.11 42.77 -7.19
C LEU A 277 37.11 43.52 -8.55
N SER A 278 35.99 43.95 -9.15
CA SER A 278 34.53 43.85 -8.89
C SER A 278 33.84 44.64 -10.02
N THR A 279 32.54 44.43 -10.29
CA THR A 279 31.45 45.46 -10.29
C THR A 279 30.19 44.98 -11.01
N SER A 280 29.05 45.50 -10.55
CA SER A 280 27.70 45.09 -10.96
C SER A 280 27.20 45.82 -12.20
N ALA A 281 26.25 45.20 -12.91
CA ALA A 281 25.21 45.93 -13.64
C ALA A 281 23.88 45.19 -13.49
N ALA A 282 22.92 45.82 -12.80
CA ALA A 282 21.53 45.38 -12.76
C ALA A 282 20.70 46.23 -13.74
N VAL A 283 19.74 45.60 -14.42
CA VAL A 283 18.66 46.30 -15.13
C VAL A 283 17.34 45.61 -14.80
N THR A 284 16.32 46.43 -14.49
CA THR A 284 15.03 46.00 -13.95
C THR A 284 13.85 46.43 -14.84
N SER A 285 12.95 45.50 -15.14
CA SER A 285 11.53 45.72 -15.51
C SER A 285 10.85 44.34 -15.56
N ALA A 286 9.86 43.93 -14.75
CA ALA A 286 8.58 44.56 -14.37
C ALA A 286 7.69 44.87 -15.59
N ALA A 287 6.42 44.44 -15.70
CA ALA A 287 5.63 43.50 -14.89
C ALA A 287 4.33 43.10 -15.64
N ALA A 288 3.75 41.93 -15.36
CA ALA A 288 2.29 41.67 -15.44
C ALA A 288 1.94 40.31 -14.79
N ALA A 289 0.92 40.28 -13.94
CA ALA A 289 0.31 39.05 -13.39
C ALA A 289 -1.08 38.81 -14.02
N PRO A 290 -1.69 37.64 -13.81
CA PRO A 290 -2.79 37.63 -12.84
C PRO A 290 -2.65 36.57 -11.73
N ALA A 291 -3.56 36.59 -10.76
CA ALA A 291 -3.38 36.00 -9.43
C ALA A 291 -4.17 34.70 -9.18
N GLY A 292 -3.69 33.88 -8.25
CA GLY A 292 -4.36 32.66 -7.77
C GLY A 292 -3.81 32.15 -6.43
N ALA A 293 -4.23 32.78 -5.32
CA ALA A 293 -4.16 32.32 -3.91
C ALA A 293 -2.88 31.60 -3.41
N ALA A 294 -2.00 32.33 -2.72
CA ALA A 294 -0.81 31.77 -2.07
C ALA A 294 -1.10 31.05 -0.73
N PHE A 295 -0.49 29.88 -0.50
CA PHE A 295 -0.42 29.21 0.80
C PHE A 295 0.95 29.43 1.47
N ARG A 296 1.21 30.65 1.96
CA ARG A 296 2.29 30.86 2.94
C ARG A 296 2.03 32.08 3.82
N GLY A 297 1.79 31.83 5.11
CA GLY A 297 2.05 32.81 6.16
C GLY A 297 3.54 32.77 6.53
N GLU A 298 4.14 33.93 6.74
CA GLU A 298 5.49 34.11 7.30
C GLU A 298 5.57 33.57 8.75
N ALA A 299 6.73 33.24 9.33
CA ALA A 299 8.02 32.84 8.78
C ALA A 299 8.80 32.13 9.91
N SER A 300 9.55 31.09 9.57
CA SER A 300 10.47 30.37 10.49
C SER A 300 11.62 29.84 9.63
N PRO A 301 12.88 29.75 10.11
CA PRO A 301 14.00 29.33 9.27
C PRO A 301 13.73 27.95 8.68
N PRO A 302 14.00 27.73 7.37
CA PRO A 302 13.68 26.46 6.74
C PRO A 302 14.50 25.35 7.40
N ALA A 303 13.81 24.34 7.92
CA ALA A 303 14.46 23.06 8.17
C ALA A 303 15.08 22.58 6.83
N PRO A 304 16.27 21.96 6.86
CA PRO A 304 16.89 21.46 5.63
C PRO A 304 15.94 20.45 4.98
N LEU A 305 15.62 20.68 3.70
CA LEU A 305 14.74 19.82 2.92
C LEU A 305 15.39 18.43 2.78
N VAL A 306 14.56 17.39 2.83
CA VAL A 306 15.02 16.01 2.67
C VAL A 306 15.11 15.69 1.17
N LYS A 307 16.13 14.98 0.73
CA LYS A 307 16.18 14.50 -0.66
C LYS A 307 14.98 13.61 -0.97
N PHE A 308 14.29 13.88 -2.07
CA PHE A 308 13.16 13.09 -2.53
C PHE A 308 13.45 11.58 -2.55
N GLU A 309 14.59 11.17 -3.12
CA GLU A 309 14.97 9.77 -3.30
C GLU A 309 15.19 9.08 -1.93
N LEU A 310 15.76 9.82 -0.97
CA LEU A 310 15.92 9.35 0.42
C LEU A 310 14.58 9.24 1.14
N ARG A 311 13.61 10.13 0.85
CA ARG A 311 12.25 10.03 1.40
C ARG A 311 11.53 8.79 0.85
N VAL A 312 11.59 8.56 -0.46
CA VAL A 312 11.03 7.36 -1.11
C VAL A 312 11.65 6.10 -0.52
N ALA A 313 12.98 6.02 -0.44
CA ALA A 313 13.69 4.87 0.11
C ALA A 313 13.34 4.60 1.58
N SER A 314 13.22 5.65 2.41
CA SER A 314 12.81 5.53 3.82
C SER A 314 11.37 5.00 3.95
N MET A 315 10.43 5.56 3.18
CA MET A 315 9.01 5.17 3.19
C MET A 315 8.83 3.72 2.71
N PHE A 316 9.56 3.32 1.66
CA PHE A 316 9.57 1.94 1.17
C PHE A 316 10.12 0.96 2.21
N GLN A 317 11.24 1.31 2.88
CA GLN A 317 11.82 0.45 3.93
C GLN A 317 10.91 0.29 5.15
N GLU A 318 10.25 1.36 5.60
CA GLU A 318 9.27 1.34 6.70
C GLU A 318 8.09 0.41 6.37
N TRP A 319 7.51 0.55 5.17
CA TRP A 319 6.41 -0.32 4.73
C TRP A 319 6.84 -1.79 4.59
N VAL A 320 8.03 -2.07 4.04
CA VAL A 320 8.55 -3.45 3.91
C VAL A 320 8.80 -4.11 5.27
N ALA A 321 9.19 -3.33 6.29
CA ALA A 321 9.46 -3.82 7.63
C ALA A 321 8.18 -4.21 8.39
N ASP A 322 7.20 -3.31 8.45
CA ASP A 322 6.01 -3.48 9.29
C ASP A 322 4.82 -4.12 8.55
N ARG A 323 4.74 -3.99 7.21
CA ARG A 323 3.59 -4.38 6.37
C ARG A 323 2.24 -3.85 6.86
N THR A 324 2.25 -2.73 7.59
CA THR A 324 1.05 -2.05 8.07
C THR A 324 0.69 -0.90 7.15
N ASN A 325 -0.48 -0.99 6.50
CA ASN A 325 -1.00 0.11 5.68
C ASN A 325 -1.58 1.26 6.53
N ASP A 326 -1.53 1.16 7.86
CA ASP A 326 -2.06 2.15 8.81
C ASP A 326 -1.40 3.54 8.69
N VAL A 327 -0.21 3.62 8.09
CA VAL A 327 0.61 4.84 7.99
C VAL A 327 0.44 5.57 6.63
N ILE A 328 -0.10 4.90 5.61
CA ILE A 328 0.01 5.35 4.19
C ILE A 328 -1.27 6.04 3.68
N LEU A 329 -2.29 6.27 4.53
CA LEU A 329 -3.51 6.98 4.10
C LEU A 329 -3.33 8.49 3.80
N GLN A 330 -2.14 9.05 4.04
CA GLN A 330 -1.76 10.45 3.73
C GLN A 330 -0.27 10.56 3.36
N TRP A 331 0.28 9.60 2.61
CA TRP A 331 1.72 9.56 2.32
C TRP A 331 2.23 10.77 1.52
N VAL A 332 1.38 11.31 0.64
CA VAL A 332 1.62 12.54 -0.13
C VAL A 332 2.07 13.71 0.75
N ASP A 333 1.49 13.84 1.95
CA ASP A 333 1.84 14.92 2.89
C ASP A 333 3.29 14.86 3.39
N GLN A 334 3.94 13.70 3.33
CA GLN A 334 5.34 13.53 3.71
C GLN A 334 6.31 14.18 2.71
N PHE A 335 5.88 14.31 1.45
CA PHE A 335 6.67 14.88 0.35
C PHE A 335 6.70 16.41 0.35
N ASN A 336 5.78 17.06 1.07
CA ASN A 336 5.81 18.51 1.35
C ASN A 336 7.10 19.00 2.07
N THR A 337 7.96 18.08 2.52
CA THR A 337 9.25 18.36 3.18
C THR A 337 10.48 18.04 2.30
N CYS A 338 10.27 17.71 1.03
CA CYS A 338 11.34 17.32 0.11
C CYS A 338 11.91 18.50 -0.68
N ASP A 339 13.02 18.26 -1.37
CA ASP A 339 13.70 19.22 -2.26
C ASP A 339 13.11 19.31 -3.68
N ARG A 340 12.25 18.36 -4.06
CA ARG A 340 11.46 18.38 -5.31
C ARG A 340 10.04 18.89 -5.07
N PHE A 341 9.51 19.60 -6.08
CA PHE A 341 8.13 20.06 -6.16
C PHE A 341 7.42 19.35 -7.33
N PHE A 342 6.12 19.14 -7.20
CA PHE A 342 5.26 18.49 -8.20
C PHE A 342 3.98 19.32 -8.34
N GLU A 343 3.50 19.50 -9.57
CA GLU A 343 2.31 20.29 -9.87
C GLU A 343 1.00 19.53 -9.58
N SER A 344 1.07 18.19 -9.54
CA SER A 344 -0.08 17.32 -9.24
C SER A 344 0.29 16.09 -8.40
N GLU A 345 -0.72 15.50 -7.74
CA GLU A 345 -0.59 14.23 -7.03
C GLU A 345 -0.19 13.08 -7.97
N SER A 346 -0.71 13.07 -9.20
CA SER A 346 -0.37 12.06 -10.22
C SER A 346 1.10 12.14 -10.65
N GLU A 347 1.65 13.36 -10.82
CA GLU A 347 3.07 13.55 -11.11
C GLU A 347 3.97 13.05 -9.96
N LEU A 348 3.57 13.31 -8.71
CA LEU A 348 4.24 12.76 -7.53
C LEU A 348 4.16 11.22 -7.52
N CYS A 349 2.99 10.62 -7.78
CA CYS A 349 2.82 9.16 -7.88
C CYS A 349 3.78 8.56 -8.91
N VAL A 350 3.83 9.12 -10.13
CA VAL A 350 4.71 8.64 -11.20
C VAL A 350 6.19 8.78 -10.81
N ALA A 351 6.60 9.89 -10.19
CA ALA A 351 7.97 10.10 -9.73
C ALA A 351 8.38 9.14 -8.58
N VAL A 352 7.46 8.82 -7.67
CA VAL A 352 7.70 7.81 -6.61
C VAL A 352 7.80 6.41 -7.22
N ALA A 353 6.92 6.07 -8.18
CA ALA A 353 6.98 4.79 -8.87
C ALA A 353 8.27 4.63 -9.68
N GLN A 354 8.70 5.69 -10.40
CA GLN A 354 9.98 5.72 -11.11
C GLN A 354 11.15 5.32 -10.18
N GLU A 355 11.29 5.99 -9.04
CA GLU A 355 12.38 5.74 -8.08
C GLU A 355 12.32 4.33 -7.47
N VAL A 356 11.12 3.86 -7.10
CA VAL A 356 10.91 2.50 -6.57
C VAL A 356 11.26 1.43 -7.60
N ILE A 357 10.85 1.58 -8.86
CA ILE A 357 11.11 0.64 -9.95
C ILE A 357 12.60 0.65 -10.31
N HIS A 358 13.21 1.83 -10.42
CA HIS A 358 14.64 2.01 -10.65
C HIS A 358 15.49 1.31 -9.56
N SER A 359 15.16 1.53 -8.29
CA SER A 359 15.78 0.85 -7.15
C SER A 359 15.61 -0.68 -7.18
N ALA A 360 14.43 -1.17 -7.57
CA ALA A 360 14.12 -2.59 -7.69
C ALA A 360 14.79 -3.29 -8.88
N CYS A 361 15.09 -2.55 -9.95
CA CYS A 361 15.79 -3.07 -11.14
C CYS A 361 17.33 -3.03 -10.98
N THR A 362 17.87 -2.12 -10.18
CA THR A 362 19.32 -2.02 -9.91
C THR A 362 19.80 -2.97 -8.80
N THR A 363 18.98 -3.21 -7.77
CA THR A 363 19.36 -4.06 -6.61
C THR A 363 19.64 -5.54 -6.93
N THR A 364 20.53 -6.16 -6.16
CA THR A 364 20.86 -7.60 -6.26
C THR A 364 19.92 -8.51 -5.44
N ARG A 365 19.00 -7.92 -4.66
CA ARG A 365 18.04 -8.64 -3.82
C ARG A 365 16.91 -9.27 -4.64
N LYS A 366 16.81 -10.61 -4.60
CA LYS A 366 15.78 -11.38 -5.32
C LYS A 366 14.34 -11.11 -4.87
N ASP A 367 14.16 -10.64 -3.64
CA ASP A 367 12.86 -10.35 -3.03
C ASP A 367 12.38 -8.89 -3.28
N ALA A 368 13.29 -8.00 -3.69
CA ALA A 368 13.03 -6.58 -3.77
C ALA A 368 12.00 -6.18 -4.84
N GLN A 369 11.95 -6.87 -5.99
CA GLN A 369 10.95 -6.60 -7.04
C GLN A 369 9.51 -6.83 -6.57
N ARG A 370 9.28 -7.96 -5.89
CA ARG A 370 7.95 -8.28 -5.32
C ARG A 370 7.58 -7.32 -4.21
N ALA A 371 8.55 -6.94 -3.37
CA ALA A 371 8.33 -5.92 -2.33
C ALA A 371 8.00 -4.56 -2.95
N ALA A 372 8.75 -4.12 -3.96
CA ALA A 372 8.55 -2.87 -4.67
C ALA A 372 7.19 -2.83 -5.40
N PHE A 373 6.85 -3.87 -6.15
CA PHE A 373 5.57 -3.96 -6.85
C PHE A 373 4.39 -3.95 -5.86
N SER A 374 4.49 -4.76 -4.80
CA SER A 374 3.47 -4.78 -3.75
C SER A 374 3.40 -3.45 -2.98
N PHE A 375 4.49 -2.68 -2.89
CA PHE A 375 4.47 -1.35 -2.29
C PHE A 375 3.71 -0.34 -3.15
N LEU A 376 3.91 -0.34 -4.47
CA LEU A 376 3.18 0.56 -5.39
C LEU A 376 1.66 0.29 -5.35
N VAL A 377 1.26 -0.98 -5.50
CA VAL A 377 -0.15 -1.36 -5.60
C VAL A 377 -0.84 -1.45 -4.23
N VAL A 378 -0.23 -2.15 -3.26
CA VAL A 378 -0.86 -2.44 -1.96
C VAL A 378 -0.48 -1.41 -0.89
N GLY A 379 0.73 -0.84 -0.95
CA GLY A 379 1.17 0.21 -0.03
C GLY A 379 0.55 1.56 -0.39
N LEU A 380 0.91 2.10 -1.56
CA LEU A 380 0.55 3.44 -2.02
C LEU A 380 -0.84 3.56 -2.65
N TYR A 381 -1.49 2.44 -2.96
CA TYR A 381 -2.80 2.37 -3.63
C TYR A 381 -2.81 3.01 -5.04
N MET A 382 -1.69 2.94 -5.76
CA MET A 382 -1.60 3.45 -7.13
C MET A 382 -2.50 2.67 -8.09
N ILE A 383 -3.08 3.37 -9.06
CA ILE A 383 -3.84 2.73 -10.15
C ILE A 383 -2.91 2.30 -11.30
N ASP A 384 -3.35 1.34 -12.11
CA ASP A 384 -2.52 0.71 -13.14
C ASP A 384 -1.87 1.73 -14.11
N THR A 385 -2.58 2.80 -14.47
CA THR A 385 -2.04 3.87 -15.33
C THR A 385 -0.84 4.57 -14.69
N GLU A 386 -0.91 4.92 -13.41
CA GLU A 386 0.21 5.56 -12.69
C GLU A 386 1.40 4.60 -12.52
N VAL A 387 1.12 3.31 -12.35
CA VAL A 387 2.14 2.26 -12.25
C VAL A 387 2.85 2.09 -13.60
N PHE A 388 2.11 2.00 -14.72
CA PHE A 388 2.69 1.91 -16.07
C PHE A 388 3.47 3.17 -16.46
N ASP A 389 2.98 4.35 -16.08
CA ASP A 389 3.70 5.61 -16.26
C ASP A 389 4.98 5.67 -15.43
N GLY A 390 4.99 5.11 -14.22
CA GLY A 390 6.19 4.89 -13.42
C GLY A 390 7.19 3.93 -14.09
N PHE A 391 6.74 2.80 -14.62
CA PHE A 391 7.58 1.86 -15.38
C PHE A 391 8.19 2.52 -16.62
N ALA A 392 7.41 3.27 -17.39
CA ALA A 392 7.87 3.96 -18.58
C ALA A 392 8.86 5.08 -18.26
N SER A 393 8.63 5.84 -17.18
CA SER A 393 9.55 6.89 -16.71
C SER A 393 10.87 6.30 -16.19
N ALA A 394 10.81 5.15 -15.49
CA ALA A 394 12.01 4.43 -15.05
C ALA A 394 12.83 3.85 -16.21
N LEU A 395 12.17 3.37 -17.27
CA LEU A 395 12.87 2.84 -18.44
C LEU A 395 13.46 3.95 -19.31
N ALA A 396 12.77 5.08 -19.48
CA ALA A 396 13.28 6.23 -20.23
C ALA A 396 14.56 6.79 -19.59
N SER A 397 14.51 7.10 -18.28
CA SER A 397 15.70 7.51 -17.52
C SER A 397 16.81 6.46 -17.58
N ALA A 398 16.51 5.16 -17.44
CA ALA A 398 17.54 4.12 -17.56
C ALA A 398 18.22 4.02 -18.94
N ILE A 399 17.53 4.44 -20.02
CA ILE A 399 18.10 4.54 -21.38
C ILE A 399 18.97 5.80 -21.48
N GLU A 400 18.43 6.96 -21.07
CA GLU A 400 19.09 8.27 -21.20
C GLU A 400 20.31 8.43 -20.27
N ASP A 401 20.24 7.90 -19.06
CA ASP A 401 21.34 7.86 -18.08
C ASP A 401 22.41 6.80 -18.42
N GLY A 402 22.22 5.99 -19.49
CA GLY A 402 23.15 4.92 -19.89
C GLY A 402 23.17 3.69 -18.98
N LEU A 403 22.27 3.62 -17.99
CA LEU A 403 22.24 2.62 -16.92
C LEU A 403 22.16 1.17 -17.41
N LEU A 404 21.61 0.94 -18.61
CA LEU A 404 21.50 -0.38 -19.23
C LEU A 404 22.88 -1.04 -19.49
N GLU A 405 23.92 -0.24 -19.71
CA GLU A 405 25.30 -0.75 -19.86
C GLU A 405 25.92 -1.11 -18.49
N ASP A 406 25.73 -0.25 -17.49
CA ASP A 406 26.24 -0.43 -16.12
C ASP A 406 25.56 -1.59 -15.36
N VAL A 407 24.29 -1.88 -15.68
CA VAL A 407 23.48 -2.90 -15.01
C VAL A 407 22.94 -3.92 -16.03
N PRO A 408 23.74 -4.91 -16.49
CA PRO A 408 23.34 -5.84 -17.55
C PRO A 408 22.08 -6.69 -17.26
N LYS A 409 21.69 -6.82 -15.98
CA LYS A 409 20.47 -7.53 -15.56
C LYS A 409 19.25 -6.62 -15.42
N PHE A 410 19.35 -5.32 -15.70
CA PHE A 410 18.23 -4.38 -15.58
C PHE A 410 17.03 -4.85 -16.40
N GLY A 411 17.21 -5.21 -17.67
CA GLY A 411 16.12 -5.67 -18.53
C GLY A 411 15.44 -6.96 -18.07
N GLU A 412 16.20 -7.96 -17.57
CA GLU A 412 15.63 -9.18 -16.97
C GLU A 412 14.74 -8.85 -15.76
N ARG A 413 15.21 -7.92 -14.93
CA ARG A 413 14.58 -7.53 -13.66
C ARG A 413 13.36 -6.66 -13.89
N PHE A 414 13.43 -5.71 -14.81
CA PHE A 414 12.35 -4.83 -15.23
C PHE A 414 11.18 -5.65 -15.78
N MET A 415 11.44 -6.51 -16.76
CA MET A 415 10.39 -7.36 -17.34
C MET A 415 9.84 -8.37 -16.32
N SER A 416 10.67 -8.86 -15.39
CA SER A 416 10.17 -9.72 -14.31
C SER A 416 9.29 -8.98 -13.31
N MET A 417 9.53 -7.70 -13.06
CA MET A 417 8.71 -6.86 -12.19
C MET A 417 7.42 -6.42 -12.89
N LEU A 418 7.47 -6.10 -14.19
CA LEU A 418 6.29 -5.74 -14.99
C LEU A 418 5.27 -6.89 -15.03
N ARG A 419 5.71 -8.14 -15.24
CA ARG A 419 4.83 -9.33 -15.21
C ARG A 419 4.07 -9.55 -13.88
N LEU A 420 4.42 -8.86 -12.81
CA LEU A 420 3.69 -8.95 -11.54
C LEU A 420 2.32 -8.26 -11.60
N THR A 421 2.06 -7.36 -12.57
CA THR A 421 0.72 -6.80 -12.84
C THR A 421 -0.28 -7.90 -13.22
N SER A 422 0.20 -8.88 -13.99
CA SER A 422 -0.59 -9.90 -14.68
C SER A 422 -0.71 -11.26 -13.97
N THR A 423 -0.22 -11.37 -12.72
CA THR A 423 -0.11 -12.60 -11.90
C THR A 423 0.92 -13.65 -12.38
N GLU A 424 1.64 -14.30 -11.45
CA GLU A 424 2.81 -15.14 -11.77
C GLU A 424 2.51 -16.49 -12.48
N GLN A 425 1.24 -16.89 -12.64
CA GLN A 425 0.89 -18.27 -13.03
C GLN A 425 0.26 -18.44 -14.42
N GLU A 426 -0.21 -17.36 -15.04
CA GLU A 426 -0.78 -17.39 -16.40
C GLU A 426 -0.14 -16.29 -17.25
N THR A 427 0.51 -16.65 -18.36
CA THR A 427 0.72 -15.69 -19.45
C THR A 427 -0.65 -15.41 -20.08
N ARG A 428 -1.12 -14.18 -20.03
CA ARG A 428 -2.44 -13.73 -20.54
C ARG A 428 -2.26 -12.61 -21.57
N ALA A 429 -3.30 -12.26 -22.32
CA ALA A 429 -3.29 -11.12 -23.26
C ALA A 429 -2.73 -9.85 -22.59
N ASP A 430 -3.22 -9.59 -21.38
CA ASP A 430 -2.87 -8.49 -20.50
C ASP A 430 -1.34 -8.28 -20.39
N VAL A 431 -0.54 -9.35 -20.26
CA VAL A 431 0.94 -9.28 -20.16
C VAL A 431 1.57 -8.56 -21.36
N TYR A 432 1.11 -8.91 -22.56
CA TYR A 432 1.65 -8.41 -23.82
C TYR A 432 1.12 -7.00 -24.12
N PHE A 433 -0.14 -6.73 -23.76
CA PHE A 433 -0.72 -5.40 -23.86
C PHE A 433 -0.02 -4.42 -22.91
N ASP A 434 0.17 -4.79 -21.64
CA ASP A 434 0.92 -4.03 -20.64
C ASP A 434 2.35 -3.75 -21.11
N ALA A 435 3.05 -4.79 -21.60
CA ALA A 435 4.41 -4.64 -22.14
C ALA A 435 4.46 -3.68 -23.33
N ALA A 436 3.58 -3.84 -24.32
CA ALA A 436 3.54 -2.95 -25.47
C ALA A 436 3.15 -1.51 -25.09
N ASN A 437 2.22 -1.34 -24.15
CA ASN A 437 1.81 -0.04 -23.63
C ASN A 437 2.96 0.66 -22.88
N VAL A 438 3.68 -0.04 -22.01
CA VAL A 438 4.85 0.50 -21.29
C VAL A 438 5.96 0.88 -22.26
N LEU A 439 6.28 0.05 -23.27
CA LEU A 439 7.31 0.39 -24.27
C LEU A 439 6.90 1.59 -25.13
N ARG A 440 5.64 1.69 -25.54
CA ARG A 440 5.05 2.85 -26.23
C ARG A 440 5.14 4.12 -25.39
N LEU A 441 4.74 4.05 -24.12
CA LEU A 441 4.80 5.13 -23.14
C LEU A 441 6.24 5.53 -22.80
N THR A 442 7.20 4.60 -22.92
CA THR A 442 8.63 4.87 -22.76
C THR A 442 9.17 5.65 -23.96
N TYR A 443 8.87 5.18 -25.18
CA TYR A 443 9.32 5.85 -26.40
C TYR A 443 8.90 7.33 -26.41
N ASN A 444 7.62 7.62 -26.14
CA ASN A 444 7.06 8.97 -26.06
C ASN A 444 7.68 9.87 -24.97
N ARG A 445 8.45 9.32 -24.03
CA ARG A 445 9.10 10.05 -22.94
C ARG A 445 10.56 10.40 -23.23
N LEU A 446 11.18 9.81 -24.26
CA LEU A 446 12.57 10.06 -24.60
C LEU A 446 12.73 11.48 -25.18
N GLU A 447 13.82 12.17 -24.83
CA GLU A 447 14.12 13.52 -25.35
C GLU A 447 14.40 13.52 -26.86
N SER A 448 15.09 12.50 -27.36
CA SER A 448 15.42 12.34 -28.78
C SER A 448 15.47 10.86 -29.19
N PRO A 449 14.33 10.20 -29.40
CA PRO A 449 14.30 8.80 -29.80
C PRO A 449 14.80 8.60 -31.24
N ASP A 450 15.63 7.59 -31.43
CA ASP A 450 16.20 7.21 -32.73
C ASP A 450 15.97 5.71 -33.02
N ASP A 451 16.57 5.18 -34.09
CA ASP A 451 16.45 3.77 -34.43
C ASP A 451 17.13 2.84 -33.38
N TYR A 452 18.15 3.33 -32.65
CA TYR A 452 18.76 2.61 -31.55
C TYR A 452 17.84 2.52 -30.32
N ALA A 453 17.05 3.55 -30.03
CA ALA A 453 15.99 3.50 -29.02
C ALA A 453 14.93 2.45 -29.39
N VAL A 454 14.53 2.36 -30.67
CA VAL A 454 13.60 1.31 -31.15
C VAL A 454 14.19 -0.09 -30.96
N ASP A 455 15.45 -0.32 -31.33
CA ASP A 455 16.13 -1.61 -31.12
C ASP A 455 16.27 -1.95 -29.62
N THR A 456 16.58 -0.97 -28.79
CA THR A 456 16.70 -1.13 -27.34
C THR A 456 15.36 -1.56 -26.74
N LEU A 457 14.26 -0.86 -27.04
CA LEU A 457 12.92 -1.21 -26.56
C LEU A 457 12.43 -2.57 -27.10
N MET A 458 12.74 -2.90 -28.36
CA MET A 458 12.47 -4.24 -28.90
C MET A 458 13.21 -5.34 -28.15
N SER A 459 14.44 -5.10 -27.66
CA SER A 459 15.13 -6.08 -26.81
C SER A 459 14.37 -6.36 -25.49
N PHE A 460 13.59 -5.41 -24.97
CA PHE A 460 12.73 -5.63 -23.80
C PHE A 460 11.47 -6.42 -24.19
N TRP A 461 10.89 -6.14 -25.36
CA TRP A 461 9.80 -6.94 -25.93
C TRP A 461 10.20 -8.42 -26.10
N ASP A 462 11.39 -8.69 -26.65
CA ASP A 462 11.93 -10.04 -26.85
C ASP A 462 12.19 -10.81 -25.55
N ARG A 463 12.07 -10.15 -24.38
CA ARG A 463 12.16 -10.76 -23.03
C ARG A 463 10.77 -11.11 -22.44
N VAL A 464 9.67 -10.75 -23.10
CA VAL A 464 8.35 -11.28 -22.76
C VAL A 464 8.34 -12.79 -23.07
N PRO A 465 7.86 -13.66 -22.15
CA PRO A 465 7.76 -15.09 -22.44
C PRO A 465 6.90 -15.36 -23.67
N LEU A 466 7.21 -16.42 -24.41
CA LEU A 466 6.34 -16.92 -25.47
C LEU A 466 5.03 -17.48 -24.89
N PRO A 467 3.89 -17.39 -25.61
CA PRO A 467 2.62 -17.93 -25.14
C PRO A 467 2.63 -19.46 -25.08
N SER A 468 1.71 -20.03 -24.28
CA SER A 468 1.52 -21.48 -24.26
C SER A 468 1.01 -21.99 -25.62
N THR A 469 1.46 -23.17 -26.00
CA THR A 469 1.01 -23.87 -27.23
C THR A 469 -0.28 -24.69 -27.02
N ASP A 470 -0.87 -24.68 -25.83
CA ASP A 470 -2.16 -25.32 -25.57
C ASP A 470 -3.30 -24.51 -26.22
N GLU A 471 -3.98 -25.07 -27.22
CA GLU A 471 -5.07 -24.40 -27.95
C GLU A 471 -6.20 -23.88 -27.03
N GLU A 472 -6.50 -24.59 -25.93
CA GLU A 472 -7.53 -24.18 -24.95
C GLU A 472 -7.13 -22.93 -24.13
N ASN A 473 -5.84 -22.62 -24.04
CA ASN A 473 -5.29 -21.45 -23.34
C ASN A 473 -4.69 -20.43 -24.31
N MET A 474 -4.89 -20.58 -25.62
CA MET A 474 -4.26 -19.75 -26.63
C MET A 474 -4.83 -18.34 -26.62
N ILE A 475 -3.95 -17.38 -26.37
CA ILE A 475 -4.25 -15.96 -26.23
C ILE A 475 -4.43 -15.37 -27.63
N ARG A 476 -5.57 -14.74 -27.90
CA ARG A 476 -5.80 -13.95 -29.11
C ARG A 476 -6.14 -12.51 -28.76
N MET A 477 -5.51 -11.57 -29.44
CA MET A 477 -5.86 -10.15 -29.39
C MET A 477 -6.76 -9.78 -30.54
N ASP A 478 -7.91 -9.19 -30.20
CA ASP A 478 -8.90 -8.72 -31.16
C ASP A 478 -8.45 -7.40 -31.81
N LEU A 479 -9.06 -7.06 -32.95
CA LEU A 479 -8.75 -5.84 -33.73
C LEU A 479 -8.78 -4.56 -32.88
N ASP A 480 -9.77 -4.44 -31.98
CA ASP A 480 -9.94 -3.29 -31.09
C ASP A 480 -8.72 -3.04 -30.19
N VAL A 481 -8.05 -4.11 -29.74
CA VAL A 481 -6.87 -4.04 -28.88
C VAL A 481 -5.67 -3.49 -29.68
N VAL A 482 -5.46 -4.03 -30.88
CA VAL A 482 -4.39 -3.59 -31.80
C VAL A 482 -4.61 -2.14 -32.25
N TYR A 483 -5.86 -1.77 -32.54
CA TYR A 483 -6.24 -0.40 -32.90
C TYR A 483 -6.01 0.58 -31.74
N SER A 484 -6.42 0.23 -30.52
CA SER A 484 -6.22 1.02 -29.29
C SER A 484 -4.73 1.29 -29.01
N MET A 485 -3.86 0.29 -29.22
CA MET A 485 -2.40 0.47 -29.12
C MET A 485 -1.87 1.52 -30.10
N CYS A 486 -2.43 1.57 -31.32
CA CYS A 486 -1.99 2.41 -32.43
C CYS A 486 -2.65 3.80 -32.50
N ASN A 487 -3.59 4.11 -31.61
CA ASN A 487 -4.28 5.41 -31.58
C ASN A 487 -4.23 6.15 -30.22
N PRO A 488 -3.03 6.35 -29.61
CA PRO A 488 -2.88 7.21 -28.45
C PRO A 488 -2.90 8.70 -28.81
N GLU A 489 -3.31 9.53 -27.85
CA GLU A 489 -3.05 10.97 -27.89
C GLU A 489 -1.54 11.24 -27.65
N GLY A 490 -0.98 12.28 -28.30
CA GLY A 490 0.38 12.76 -28.00
C GLY A 490 1.55 11.89 -28.52
N ALA A 491 1.38 11.14 -29.60
CA ALA A 491 2.45 10.31 -30.18
C ALA A 491 3.65 11.13 -30.72
N GLN A 492 4.87 10.78 -30.31
CA GLN A 492 6.11 11.27 -30.91
C GLN A 492 6.35 10.65 -32.31
N GLU A 493 7.15 11.33 -33.14
CA GLU A 493 7.53 10.83 -34.46
C GLU A 493 8.47 9.63 -34.38
N GLY A 494 8.28 8.63 -35.25
CA GLY A 494 9.08 7.40 -35.27
C GLY A 494 8.52 6.27 -34.40
N LEU A 495 7.56 6.56 -33.52
CA LEU A 495 6.85 5.56 -32.71
C LEU A 495 6.20 4.48 -33.59
N GLU A 496 5.80 4.84 -34.81
CA GLU A 496 5.27 3.92 -35.80
C GLU A 496 6.19 2.73 -36.07
N LYS A 497 7.52 2.93 -36.06
CA LYS A 497 8.54 1.91 -36.32
C LYS A 497 8.61 0.83 -35.23
N LEU A 498 8.34 1.23 -33.98
CA LEU A 498 8.31 0.35 -32.81
C LEU A 498 7.02 -0.48 -32.81
N LEU A 499 5.86 0.18 -32.90
CA LEU A 499 4.56 -0.49 -32.86
C LEU A 499 4.40 -1.49 -34.00
N SER A 500 4.82 -1.14 -35.22
CA SER A 500 4.80 -2.04 -36.37
C SER A 500 5.71 -3.27 -36.22
N ARG A 501 6.83 -3.17 -35.46
CA ARG A 501 7.68 -4.33 -35.10
C ARG A 501 7.03 -5.21 -34.04
N ILE A 502 6.42 -4.59 -33.03
CA ILE A 502 5.64 -5.29 -32.00
C ILE A 502 4.48 -6.08 -32.65
N ILE A 503 3.70 -5.46 -33.53
CA ILE A 503 2.59 -6.12 -34.27
C ILE A 503 3.10 -7.30 -35.12
N HIS A 504 4.27 -7.16 -35.77
CA HIS A 504 4.86 -8.27 -36.52
C HIS A 504 5.29 -9.42 -35.60
N SER A 505 5.89 -9.11 -34.45
CA SER A 505 6.26 -10.10 -33.45
C SER A 505 5.03 -10.79 -32.83
N MET A 506 3.93 -10.06 -32.57
CA MET A 506 2.66 -10.62 -32.11
C MET A 506 2.07 -11.65 -33.08
N LEU A 507 2.13 -11.39 -34.40
CA LEU A 507 1.76 -12.35 -35.43
C LEU A 507 2.67 -13.60 -35.38
N GLN A 508 3.99 -13.42 -35.28
CA GLN A 508 4.94 -14.55 -35.21
C GLN A 508 4.73 -15.41 -33.96
N MET A 509 4.32 -14.80 -32.84
CA MET A 509 3.98 -15.48 -31.58
C MET A 509 2.56 -16.08 -31.56
N GLN A 510 1.78 -15.96 -32.64
CA GLN A 510 0.38 -16.42 -32.73
C GLN A 510 -0.56 -15.76 -31.70
N LEU A 511 -0.22 -14.55 -31.22
CA LEU A 511 -1.07 -13.75 -30.34
C LEU A 511 -2.20 -13.01 -31.09
N MET A 512 -2.17 -13.05 -32.41
CA MET A 512 -3.10 -12.36 -33.31
C MET A 512 -3.24 -13.22 -34.57
N ASP A 513 -4.48 -13.44 -35.01
CA ASP A 513 -4.74 -14.19 -36.24
C ASP A 513 -4.33 -13.38 -37.48
N ALA A 514 -3.92 -14.08 -38.54
CA ALA A 514 -3.59 -13.46 -39.82
C ALA A 514 -4.78 -12.70 -40.44
N GLU A 515 -6.02 -13.11 -40.12
CA GLU A 515 -7.25 -12.43 -40.52
C GLU A 515 -7.40 -11.06 -39.83
N VAL A 516 -7.14 -10.99 -38.51
CA VAL A 516 -7.15 -9.73 -37.73
C VAL A 516 -6.08 -8.76 -38.24
N LEU A 517 -4.88 -9.27 -38.57
CA LEU A 517 -3.85 -8.43 -39.19
C LEU A 517 -4.26 -7.94 -40.58
N ALA A 518 -4.89 -8.79 -41.41
CA ALA A 518 -5.36 -8.39 -42.73
C ALA A 518 -6.43 -7.29 -42.64
N GLU A 519 -7.36 -7.43 -41.69
CA GLU A 519 -8.38 -6.41 -41.38
C GLU A 519 -7.73 -5.11 -40.90
N PHE A 520 -6.81 -5.17 -39.94
CA PHE A 520 -6.04 -4.01 -39.45
C PHE A 520 -5.30 -3.27 -40.59
N LEU A 521 -4.64 -4.01 -41.48
CA LEU A 521 -3.93 -3.43 -42.63
C LEU A 521 -4.87 -2.88 -43.71
N CYS A 522 -6.17 -3.18 -43.66
CA CYS A 522 -7.19 -2.66 -44.58
C CYS A 522 -8.07 -1.56 -43.96
N LEU A 523 -7.81 -1.14 -42.72
CA LEU A 523 -8.50 -0.01 -42.11
C LEU A 523 -8.27 1.27 -42.90
N ASP A 524 -9.38 1.95 -43.22
CA ASP A 524 -9.40 3.20 -43.99
C ASP A 524 -9.13 4.39 -43.05
N VAL A 525 -7.86 4.56 -42.66
CA VAL A 525 -7.38 5.61 -41.75
C VAL A 525 -6.54 6.60 -42.55
N GLU A 526 -7.08 7.78 -42.81
CA GLU A 526 -6.44 8.79 -43.68
C GLU A 526 -5.22 9.47 -43.02
N GLU A 527 -5.27 9.74 -41.71
CA GLU A 527 -4.22 10.44 -40.95
C GLU A 527 -4.02 9.87 -39.54
N GLY A 528 -2.87 10.17 -38.91
CA GLY A 528 -2.55 9.78 -37.52
C GLY A 528 -1.54 8.63 -37.39
N LEU A 529 -1.26 8.22 -36.15
CA LEU A 529 -0.25 7.18 -35.85
C LEU A 529 -0.61 5.83 -36.48
N CYS A 530 -1.88 5.43 -36.42
CA CYS A 530 -2.34 4.16 -36.98
C CYS A 530 -2.06 4.05 -38.49
N ALA A 531 -2.32 5.12 -39.25
CA ALA A 531 -1.99 5.19 -40.68
C ALA A 531 -0.49 5.03 -40.94
N LYS A 532 0.36 5.68 -40.13
CA LYS A 532 1.84 5.55 -40.20
C LYS A 532 2.30 4.12 -39.87
N VAL A 533 1.75 3.49 -38.84
CA VAL A 533 2.04 2.09 -38.45
C VAL A 533 1.71 1.12 -39.59
N ILE A 534 0.54 1.27 -40.21
CA ILE A 534 0.12 0.45 -41.36
C ILE A 534 1.07 0.64 -42.55
N ALA A 535 1.46 1.87 -42.85
CA ALA A 535 2.39 2.18 -43.95
C ALA A 535 3.79 1.58 -43.73
N ASP A 536 4.36 1.75 -42.54
CA ASP A 536 5.68 1.21 -42.18
C ASP A 536 5.69 -0.33 -42.06
N TYR A 537 4.59 -0.94 -41.60
CA TYR A 537 4.42 -2.40 -41.67
C TYR A 537 4.45 -2.90 -43.12
N LYS A 538 3.63 -2.31 -44.01
CA LYS A 538 3.56 -2.68 -45.43
C LYS A 538 4.92 -2.52 -46.13
N ALA A 539 5.63 -1.42 -45.86
CA ALA A 539 6.92 -1.12 -46.48
C ALA A 539 8.06 -2.10 -46.13
N ARG A 540 7.96 -2.78 -44.97
CA ARG A 540 9.01 -3.68 -44.45
C ARG A 540 8.68 -5.16 -44.59
N VAL A 541 7.40 -5.55 -44.45
CA VAL A 541 6.99 -6.97 -44.38
C VAL A 541 6.33 -7.47 -45.67
N VAL A 542 5.64 -6.60 -46.43
CA VAL A 542 4.82 -6.99 -47.59
C VAL A 542 5.61 -6.78 -48.91
N LYS A 543 6.92 -7.02 -48.88
CA LYS A 543 7.85 -6.88 -50.02
C LYS A 543 8.15 -8.20 -50.72
#